data_AF-A0A925V5Q6-F1
#
_entry.id   AF-A0A925V5Q6-F1
#
_cell.length_a   1.000
_cell.length_b   1.000
_cell.length_c   1.000
_cell.angle_alpha   90.00
_cell.angle_beta   90.00
_cell.angle_gamma   90.00
#
_symmetry.space_group_name_H-M   'P 1'
#
loop_
_entity.id
_entity.type
_entity.pdbx_description
1 polymer ?
#
loop_
_entity_poly.entity_id
_entity_poly.type
_entity_poly.pdbx_seq_one_letter_code
_entity_poly.pdbx_strand_id
1 'polypeptide(L)'
;MEALIRLLELVARELGADDVRIELGLRAPREHDVWCELAGGFRLIATFDAVPAELDDKRERLLTLAETFATTIDAALVHAPQVGGGIELAAHALDETLAVLARSASAIAAVVVDDRSPVIWGSSLAPRGPEDADVAAWISAAAQSAARGGLDLGELLAGPQHQLEDRLARAELTAEDRTRVARAIGRIHGQGLHRTAEQWRALVATMRAIAIARRAPADDKLVPTGGDDLGLLARGFAGIYRVVLVFLGAYSELHAEAAAIRALPTIERLVTNLPPFDPAPRGGGDVVRLFPPRS
;
A
#
# COMPACT_ATOMS: atom_id res chain seq x y z
N MET A 1 -29.46 -13.53 -10.14
CA MET A 1 -29.27 -12.49 -11.17
C MET A 1 -30.37 -11.44 -11.14
N GLU A 2 -31.65 -11.83 -11.16
CA GLU A 2 -32.79 -10.88 -11.08
C GLU A 2 -32.75 -9.97 -9.84
N ALA A 3 -32.41 -10.51 -8.66
CA ALA A 3 -32.27 -9.73 -7.43
C ALA A 3 -31.16 -8.66 -7.50
N LEU A 4 -30.06 -8.96 -8.22
CA LEU A 4 -28.97 -8.00 -8.43
C LEU A 4 -29.42 -6.87 -9.36
N ILE A 5 -30.10 -7.19 -10.46
CA ILE A 5 -30.61 -6.17 -11.40
C ILE A 5 -31.55 -5.21 -10.65
N ARG A 6 -32.48 -5.73 -9.85
CA ARG A 6 -33.38 -4.90 -9.04
C ARG A 6 -32.65 -4.03 -8.02
N LEU A 7 -31.54 -4.52 -7.47
CA LEU A 7 -30.69 -3.73 -6.57
C LEU A 7 -30.01 -2.58 -7.33
N LEU A 8 -29.44 -2.83 -8.51
CA LEU A 8 -28.81 -1.77 -9.32
C LEU A 8 -29.84 -0.72 -9.74
N GLU A 9 -31.04 -1.14 -10.13
CA GLU A 9 -32.17 -0.24 -10.42
C GLU A 9 -32.60 0.57 -9.19
N LEU A 10 -32.63 -0.04 -8.00
CA LEU A 10 -32.91 0.66 -6.75
C LEU A 10 -31.85 1.73 -6.47
N VAL A 11 -30.58 1.38 -6.56
CA VAL A 11 -29.45 2.31 -6.34
C VAL A 11 -29.51 3.46 -7.34
N ALA A 12 -29.78 3.18 -8.62
CA ALA A 12 -29.91 4.21 -9.65
C ALA A 12 -31.02 5.20 -9.30
N ARG A 13 -32.19 4.69 -8.88
CA ARG A 13 -33.34 5.51 -8.50
C ARG A 13 -33.10 6.32 -7.21
N GLU A 14 -32.53 5.71 -6.18
CA GLU A 14 -32.28 6.36 -4.89
C GLU A 14 -31.24 7.47 -4.99
N LEU A 15 -30.24 7.30 -5.86
CA LEU A 15 -29.17 8.28 -6.06
C LEU A 15 -29.45 9.26 -7.19
N GLY A 16 -30.45 9.00 -8.05
CA GLY A 16 -30.68 9.75 -9.28
C GLY A 16 -29.52 9.63 -10.26
N ALA A 17 -28.92 8.44 -10.36
CA ALA A 17 -27.77 8.16 -11.21
C ALA A 17 -28.21 7.75 -12.63
N ASP A 18 -27.37 8.03 -13.63
CA ASP A 18 -27.63 7.70 -15.03
C ASP A 18 -27.35 6.21 -15.32
N ASP A 19 -26.32 5.66 -14.66
CA ASP A 19 -25.95 4.25 -14.73
C ASP A 19 -25.46 3.75 -13.37
N VAL A 20 -25.74 2.48 -13.07
CA VAL A 20 -25.20 1.81 -11.89
C VAL A 20 -24.67 0.45 -12.28
N ARG A 21 -23.41 0.20 -11.94
CA ARG A 21 -22.73 -1.05 -12.26
C ARG A 21 -21.87 -1.52 -11.10
N ILE A 22 -21.64 -2.82 -11.09
CA ILE A 22 -20.56 -3.41 -10.29
C ILE A 22 -19.40 -3.68 -11.24
N GLU A 23 -18.22 -3.23 -10.87
CA GLU A 23 -16.99 -3.48 -11.62
C GLU A 23 -15.85 -3.87 -10.68
N LEU A 24 -14.80 -4.43 -11.24
CA LEU A 24 -13.57 -4.69 -10.51
C LEU A 24 -12.78 -3.38 -10.42
N GLY A 25 -12.36 -3.00 -9.21
CA GLY A 25 -11.76 -1.71 -8.87
C GLY A 25 -10.33 -1.48 -9.38
N LEU A 26 -10.06 -1.78 -10.65
CA LEU A 26 -8.71 -1.76 -11.24
C LEU A 26 -8.20 -0.37 -11.64
N ARG A 27 -9.09 0.61 -11.84
CA ARG A 27 -8.73 1.99 -12.21
C ARG A 27 -9.35 2.97 -11.23
N ALA A 28 -8.77 4.15 -11.01
CA ALA A 28 -9.47 5.18 -10.25
C ALA A 28 -10.82 5.50 -10.93
N PRO A 29 -11.93 5.59 -10.17
CA PRO A 29 -13.21 6.00 -10.72
C PRO A 29 -13.16 7.48 -11.13
N ARG A 30 -14.07 7.90 -12.02
CA ARG A 30 -14.06 9.25 -12.57
C ARG A 30 -14.50 10.27 -11.53
N GLU A 31 -14.20 11.54 -11.78
CA GLU A 31 -14.54 12.65 -10.87
C GLU A 31 -16.06 12.80 -10.64
N HIS A 32 -16.89 12.38 -11.60
CA HIS A 32 -18.35 12.37 -11.50
C HIS A 32 -18.92 11.05 -10.96
N ASP A 33 -18.09 10.06 -10.62
CA ASP A 33 -18.56 8.77 -10.13
C ASP A 33 -18.71 8.81 -8.59
N VAL A 34 -19.85 8.31 -8.11
CA VAL A 34 -20.07 7.99 -6.69
C VAL A 34 -19.89 6.48 -6.54
N TRP A 35 -19.03 6.05 -5.63
CA TRP A 35 -18.67 4.64 -5.53
C TRP A 35 -18.36 4.22 -4.09
N CYS A 36 -18.46 2.92 -3.82
CA CYS A 36 -17.99 2.28 -2.60
C CYS A 36 -17.34 0.93 -2.92
N GLU A 37 -16.44 0.48 -2.05
CA GLU A 37 -15.82 -0.84 -2.16
C GLU A 37 -16.77 -1.95 -1.71
N LEU A 38 -16.68 -3.09 -2.39
CA LEU A 38 -17.34 -4.35 -2.07
C LEU A 38 -16.29 -5.42 -1.79
N ALA A 39 -16.72 -6.58 -1.31
CA ALA A 39 -15.83 -7.71 -1.10
C ALA A 39 -15.17 -8.18 -2.42
N GLY A 40 -13.94 -8.68 -2.33
CA GLY A 40 -13.21 -9.28 -3.46
C GLY A 40 -12.71 -8.27 -4.50
N GLY A 41 -12.50 -7.01 -4.12
CA GLY A 41 -11.99 -5.96 -4.99
C GLY A 41 -13.01 -5.42 -5.99
N PHE A 42 -14.27 -5.82 -5.86
CA PHE A 42 -15.37 -5.22 -6.60
C PHE A 42 -15.71 -3.86 -5.99
N ARG A 43 -16.35 -3.02 -6.80
CA ARG A 43 -16.93 -1.76 -6.36
C ARG A 43 -18.28 -1.56 -6.99
N LEU A 44 -19.19 -0.97 -6.23
CA LEU A 44 -20.47 -0.49 -6.73
C LEU A 44 -20.28 0.97 -7.14
N ILE A 45 -20.64 1.29 -8.38
CA ILE A 45 -20.48 2.64 -8.94
C ILE A 45 -21.81 3.13 -9.47
N ALA A 46 -22.16 4.35 -9.06
CA ALA A 46 -23.18 5.18 -9.66
C ALA A 46 -22.50 6.27 -10.50
N THR A 47 -22.78 6.29 -11.80
CA THR A 47 -22.24 7.26 -12.77
C THR A 47 -23.24 8.38 -13.00
N PHE A 48 -22.74 9.60 -13.15
CA PHE A 48 -23.51 10.80 -13.44
C PHE A 48 -22.91 11.53 -14.64
N ASP A 49 -23.75 12.14 -15.49
CA ASP A 49 -23.31 12.94 -16.64
C ASP A 49 -22.52 14.20 -16.22
N ALA A 50 -22.74 14.69 -15.00
CA ALA A 50 -22.01 15.79 -14.39
C ALA A 50 -21.76 15.50 -12.90
N VAL A 51 -20.75 16.15 -12.32
CA VAL A 51 -20.46 16.02 -10.87
C VAL A 51 -21.72 16.41 -10.07
N PRO A 52 -22.29 15.51 -9.26
CA PRO A 52 -23.52 15.80 -8.53
C PRO A 52 -23.27 16.83 -7.42
N ALA A 53 -24.20 17.77 -7.25
CA ALA A 53 -24.08 18.86 -6.28
C ALA A 53 -23.99 18.38 -4.81
N GLU A 54 -24.58 17.22 -4.51
CA GLU A 54 -24.65 16.59 -3.19
C GLU A 54 -23.78 15.32 -3.14
N LEU A 55 -22.52 15.44 -3.53
CA LEU A 55 -21.62 14.29 -3.73
C LEU A 55 -21.44 13.45 -2.46
N ASP A 56 -21.27 14.09 -1.30
CA ASP A 56 -21.01 13.40 -0.04
C ASP A 56 -22.26 12.68 0.50
N ASP A 57 -23.44 13.30 0.43
CA ASP A 57 -24.71 12.68 0.80
C ASP A 57 -24.99 11.44 -0.07
N LYS A 58 -24.69 11.53 -1.37
CA LYS A 58 -24.82 10.39 -2.29
C LYS A 58 -23.83 9.27 -1.98
N ARG A 59 -22.60 9.58 -1.54
CA ARG A 59 -21.62 8.56 -1.10
C ARG A 59 -22.09 7.83 0.15
N GLU A 60 -22.56 8.57 1.15
CA GLU A 60 -23.08 7.97 2.39
C GLU A 60 -24.31 7.11 2.11
N ARG A 61 -25.20 7.57 1.23
CA ARG A 61 -26.38 6.83 0.81
C ARG A 61 -26.01 5.55 0.04
N LEU A 62 -25.04 5.63 -0.86
CA LEU A 62 -24.55 4.47 -1.61
C LEU A 62 -23.95 3.42 -0.67
N LEU A 63 -23.13 3.83 0.30
CA LEU A 63 -22.55 2.94 1.30
C LEU A 63 -23.65 2.24 2.12
N THR A 64 -24.63 3.01 2.61
CA THR A 64 -25.77 2.47 3.37
C THR A 64 -26.54 1.40 2.57
N LEU A 65 -26.76 1.63 1.27
CA LEU A 65 -27.42 0.67 0.39
C LEU A 65 -26.55 -0.57 0.17
N ALA A 66 -25.25 -0.42 -0.05
CA ALA A 66 -24.32 -1.54 -0.22
C ALA A 66 -24.28 -2.43 1.03
N GLU A 67 -24.23 -1.84 2.23
CA GLU A 67 -24.25 -2.56 3.50
C GLU A 67 -25.59 -3.29 3.74
N THR A 68 -26.71 -2.59 3.50
CA THR A 68 -28.06 -3.16 3.67
C THR A 68 -28.28 -4.40 2.80
N PHE A 69 -27.69 -4.41 1.60
CA PHE A 69 -27.88 -5.48 0.62
C PHE A 69 -26.64 -6.36 0.40
N ALA A 70 -25.67 -6.34 1.33
CA ALA A 70 -24.41 -7.08 1.21
C ALA A 70 -24.63 -8.56 0.86
N THR A 71 -25.57 -9.26 1.51
CA THR A 71 -25.87 -10.68 1.22
C THR A 71 -26.35 -10.91 -0.21
N THR A 72 -27.13 -9.99 -0.78
CA THR A 72 -27.62 -10.08 -2.16
C THR A 72 -26.49 -9.86 -3.16
N ILE A 73 -25.60 -8.90 -2.86
CA ILE A 73 -24.41 -8.60 -3.65
C ILE A 73 -23.48 -9.81 -3.64
N ASP A 74 -23.14 -10.32 -2.47
CA ASP A 74 -22.25 -11.48 -2.31
C ASP A 74 -22.77 -12.70 -3.08
N ALA A 75 -24.06 -13.04 -2.90
CA ALA A 75 -24.68 -14.17 -3.59
C ALA A 75 -24.65 -14.02 -5.13
N ALA A 76 -24.71 -12.79 -5.64
CA ALA A 76 -24.63 -12.53 -7.07
C ALA A 76 -23.19 -12.60 -7.61
N LEU A 77 -22.20 -12.17 -6.81
CA LEU A 77 -20.78 -12.20 -7.17
C LEU A 77 -20.17 -13.61 -7.15
N VAL A 78 -20.75 -14.55 -6.39
CA VAL A 78 -20.34 -15.97 -6.38
C VAL A 78 -20.36 -16.60 -7.79
N HIS A 79 -21.26 -16.15 -8.67
CA HIS A 79 -21.42 -16.68 -10.04
C HIS A 79 -21.02 -15.70 -11.13
N ALA A 80 -20.49 -14.52 -10.79
CA ALA A 80 -19.96 -13.61 -11.79
C ALA A 80 -18.83 -14.31 -12.56
N PRO A 81 -18.67 -14.04 -13.87
CA PRO A 81 -17.51 -14.51 -14.62
C PRO A 81 -16.28 -14.12 -13.82
N GLN A 82 -15.59 -15.12 -13.27
CA GLN A 82 -14.26 -14.94 -12.74
C GLN A 82 -13.47 -14.50 -13.95
N VAL A 83 -13.23 -13.19 -14.07
CA VAL A 83 -12.31 -12.69 -15.08
C VAL A 83 -11.02 -13.46 -14.80
N GLY A 84 -10.65 -14.36 -15.71
CA GLY A 84 -9.33 -14.94 -15.71
C GLY A 84 -8.36 -13.77 -15.96
N GLY A 85 -7.93 -13.11 -14.90
CA GLY A 85 -7.15 -11.88 -14.96
C GLY A 85 -6.36 -11.79 -13.66
N GLY A 86 -5.04 -11.98 -13.68
CA GLY A 86 -4.10 -11.32 -14.57
C GLY A 86 -3.41 -10.27 -13.73
N ILE A 87 -2.48 -10.71 -12.87
CA ILE A 87 -1.63 -9.88 -11.99
C ILE A 87 -2.37 -9.11 -10.89
N GLU A 88 -3.29 -8.22 -11.25
CA GLU A 88 -3.90 -7.23 -10.36
C GLU A 88 -4.82 -7.86 -9.31
N LEU A 89 -5.63 -8.87 -9.69
CA LEU A 89 -6.48 -9.60 -8.73
C LEU A 89 -5.65 -10.41 -7.73
N ALA A 90 -4.57 -11.02 -8.20
CA ALA A 90 -3.64 -11.76 -7.34
C ALA A 90 -2.86 -10.82 -6.42
N ALA A 91 -2.52 -9.62 -6.90
CA ALA A 91 -1.88 -8.58 -6.09
C ALA A 91 -2.83 -8.03 -5.03
N HIS A 92 -4.11 -7.81 -5.37
CA HIS A 92 -5.13 -7.40 -4.41
C HIS A 92 -5.40 -8.49 -3.36
N ALA A 93 -5.52 -9.76 -3.77
CA ALA A 93 -5.67 -10.88 -2.86
C ALA A 93 -4.46 -11.03 -1.91
N LEU A 94 -3.26 -10.72 -2.39
CA LEU A 94 -2.06 -10.65 -1.57
C LEU A 94 -2.14 -9.50 -0.55
N ASP A 95 -2.50 -8.30 -0.99
CA ASP A 95 -2.65 -7.13 -0.12
C ASP A 95 -3.69 -7.37 1.00
N GLU A 96 -4.83 -7.97 0.67
CA GLU A 96 -5.86 -8.38 1.66
C GLU A 96 -5.35 -9.44 2.64
N THR A 97 -4.63 -10.45 2.13
CA THR A 97 -4.02 -11.49 2.98
C THR A 97 -3.00 -10.86 3.94
N LEU A 98 -2.22 -9.88 3.48
CA LEU A 98 -1.28 -9.14 4.29
C LEU A 98 -1.99 -8.25 5.32
N ALA A 99 -3.13 -7.63 4.98
CA ALA A 99 -3.93 -6.87 5.93
C ALA A 99 -4.51 -7.75 7.04
N VAL A 100 -5.00 -8.95 6.71
CA VAL A 100 -5.42 -9.94 7.70
C VAL A 100 -4.25 -10.38 8.59
N LEU A 101 -3.08 -10.65 7.98
CA LEU A 101 -1.88 -11.01 8.73
C LEU A 101 -1.48 -9.90 9.69
N ALA A 102 -1.40 -8.64 9.23
CA ALA A 102 -1.04 -7.49 10.06
C ALA A 102 -1.95 -7.38 11.29
N ARG A 103 -3.28 -7.43 11.09
CA ARG A 103 -4.27 -7.44 12.19
C ARG A 103 -4.06 -8.62 13.13
N SER A 104 -3.87 -9.83 12.59
CA SER A 104 -3.71 -11.04 13.38
C SER A 104 -2.41 -11.09 14.19
N ALA A 105 -1.40 -10.32 13.80
CA ALA A 105 -0.13 -10.18 14.49
C ALA A 105 -0.07 -8.95 15.41
N SER A 106 -1.10 -8.08 15.38
CA SER A 106 -1.06 -6.73 15.97
C SER A 106 0.07 -5.85 15.41
N ALA A 107 0.39 -6.03 14.13
CA ALA A 107 1.35 -5.22 13.39
C ALA A 107 0.63 -4.01 12.75
N ILE A 108 1.34 -2.89 12.61
CA ILE A 108 0.84 -1.72 11.88
C ILE A 108 0.89 -1.94 10.36
N ALA A 109 1.75 -2.83 9.88
CA ALA A 109 1.84 -3.20 8.49
C ALA A 109 2.42 -4.61 8.28
N ALA A 110 2.06 -5.23 7.17
CA ALA A 110 2.68 -6.42 6.61
C ALA A 110 3.00 -6.17 5.13
N VAL A 111 4.21 -6.50 4.70
CA VAL A 111 4.65 -6.32 3.30
C VAL A 111 5.41 -7.55 2.80
N VAL A 112 5.35 -7.80 1.50
CA VAL A 112 6.21 -8.77 0.82
C VAL A 112 7.21 -8.03 -0.05
N VAL A 113 8.49 -8.29 0.18
CA VAL A 113 9.59 -7.71 -0.59
C VAL A 113 10.38 -8.80 -1.31
N ASP A 114 10.90 -8.43 -2.47
CA ASP A 114 11.90 -9.21 -3.20
C ASP A 114 13.30 -8.85 -2.68
N ASP A 115 14.07 -9.85 -2.27
CA ASP A 115 15.45 -9.62 -1.80
C ASP A 115 16.41 -9.31 -2.96
N ARG A 116 16.06 -9.72 -4.20
CA ARG A 116 16.92 -9.61 -5.40
C ARG A 116 16.54 -8.46 -6.33
N SER A 117 15.37 -7.86 -6.17
CA SER A 117 14.90 -6.72 -6.96
C SER A 117 14.41 -5.59 -6.05
N PRO A 118 14.15 -4.37 -6.56
CA PRO A 118 13.56 -3.33 -5.74
C PRO A 118 12.05 -3.55 -5.50
N VAL A 119 11.45 -4.65 -5.96
CA VAL A 119 9.99 -4.81 -6.00
C VAL A 119 9.40 -5.09 -4.60
N ILE A 120 8.33 -4.35 -4.28
CA ILE A 120 7.39 -4.65 -3.20
C ILE A 120 6.16 -5.31 -3.84
N TRP A 121 6.00 -6.62 -3.62
CA TRP A 121 4.97 -7.42 -4.28
C TRP A 121 3.58 -7.16 -3.71
N GLY A 122 3.49 -6.98 -2.40
CA GLY A 122 2.24 -6.65 -1.72
C GLY A 122 2.46 -5.88 -0.42
N SER A 123 1.42 -5.17 0.01
CA SER A 123 1.42 -4.32 1.19
C SER A 123 0.03 -4.24 1.81
N SER A 124 -0.03 -4.29 3.15
CA SER A 124 -1.26 -4.00 3.89
C SER A 124 -1.52 -2.50 4.09
N LEU A 125 -0.63 -1.62 3.62
CA LEU A 125 -0.82 -0.17 3.75
C LEU A 125 -1.83 0.35 2.73
N ALA A 126 -2.80 1.14 3.20
CA ALA A 126 -3.76 1.85 2.37
C ALA A 126 -3.59 3.38 2.52
N PRO A 127 -3.54 4.15 1.42
CA PRO A 127 -3.48 3.69 0.03
C PRO A 127 -2.09 3.11 -0.33
N ARG A 128 -2.08 2.10 -1.22
CA ARG A 128 -0.86 1.59 -1.86
C ARG A 128 -0.24 2.73 -2.67
N GLY A 129 1.02 3.05 -2.41
CA GLY A 129 1.75 4.04 -3.20
C GLY A 129 2.69 3.39 -4.20
N PRO A 130 3.42 4.22 -4.97
CA PRO A 130 4.37 3.76 -5.98
C PRO A 130 5.72 3.34 -5.37
N GLU A 131 5.78 3.13 -4.04
CA GLU A 131 7.03 2.90 -3.36
C GLU A 131 7.63 1.54 -3.72
N ASP A 132 8.94 1.53 -3.94
CA ASP A 132 9.75 0.34 -4.11
C ASP A 132 10.80 0.29 -2.99
N ALA A 133 11.63 -0.74 -2.96
CA ALA A 133 12.61 -0.90 -1.91
C ALA A 133 13.80 0.08 -2.01
N ASP A 134 14.03 0.74 -3.15
CA ASP A 134 15.01 1.82 -3.28
C ASP A 134 14.43 3.11 -2.67
N VAL A 135 13.15 3.41 -2.90
CA VAL A 135 12.39 4.44 -2.21
C VAL A 135 12.39 4.19 -0.70
N ALA A 136 12.19 2.94 -0.27
CA ALA A 136 12.24 2.57 1.15
C ALA A 136 13.59 2.91 1.79
N ALA A 137 14.71 2.59 1.12
CA ALA A 137 16.05 2.90 1.60
C ALA A 137 16.27 4.42 1.73
N TRP A 138 15.78 5.19 0.75
CA TRP A 138 15.88 6.65 0.76
C TRP A 138 15.01 7.31 1.84
N ILE A 139 13.75 6.88 2.01
CA ILE A 139 12.87 7.34 3.10
C ILE A 139 13.47 6.98 4.46
N SER A 140 14.01 5.77 4.61
CA SER A 140 14.68 5.34 5.83
C SER A 140 15.88 6.23 6.18
N ALA A 141 16.71 6.57 5.19
CA ALA A 141 17.84 7.49 5.40
C ALA A 141 17.39 8.91 5.78
N ALA A 142 16.29 9.42 5.20
CA ALA A 142 15.71 10.70 5.58
C ALA A 142 15.13 10.66 7.00
N ALA A 143 14.45 9.58 7.38
CA ALA A 143 13.90 9.40 8.72
C ALA A 143 15.01 9.33 9.78
N GLN A 144 16.11 8.63 9.50
CA GLN A 144 17.28 8.61 10.39
C GLN A 144 17.94 9.98 10.52
N SER A 145 18.00 10.76 9.43
CA SER A 145 18.46 12.15 9.49
C SER A 145 17.53 13.04 10.32
N ALA A 146 16.21 12.90 10.17
CA ALA A 146 15.24 13.65 10.98
C ALA A 146 15.33 13.30 12.48
N ALA A 147 15.42 12.00 12.80
CA ALA A 147 15.50 11.50 14.17
C ALA A 147 16.74 12.01 14.92
N ARG A 148 17.88 12.19 14.22
CA ARG A 148 19.08 12.80 14.81
C ARG A 148 18.87 14.24 15.30
N GLY A 149 17.91 14.96 14.73
CA GLY A 149 17.50 16.28 15.20
C GLY A 149 16.25 16.28 16.08
N GLY A 150 15.84 15.11 16.60
CA GLY A 150 14.64 14.96 17.42
C GLY A 150 13.32 15.15 16.68
N LEU A 151 13.32 14.99 15.35
CA LEU A 151 12.12 15.13 14.52
C LEU A 151 11.60 13.77 14.05
N ASP A 152 10.27 13.61 14.04
CA ASP A 152 9.60 12.50 13.38
C ASP A 152 9.26 12.85 11.92
N LEU A 153 9.76 12.07 10.97
CA LEU A 153 9.53 12.33 9.54
C LEU A 153 8.04 12.17 9.15
N GLY A 154 7.31 11.25 9.76
CA GLY A 154 5.87 11.09 9.51
C GLY A 154 5.08 12.32 9.95
N GLU A 155 5.43 12.92 11.09
CA GLU A 155 4.83 14.17 11.56
C GLU A 155 5.24 15.39 10.74
N LEU A 156 6.43 15.40 10.15
CA LEU A 156 6.82 16.43 9.21
C LEU A 156 6.02 16.32 7.91
N LEU A 157 5.80 15.11 7.40
CA LEU A 157 5.01 14.84 6.19
C LEU A 157 3.53 15.18 6.34
N ALA A 158 2.98 14.96 7.54
CA ALA A 158 1.60 15.28 7.88
C ALA A 158 1.37 16.77 8.23
N GLY A 159 2.44 17.49 8.55
CA GLY A 159 2.36 18.87 9.02
C GLY A 159 2.13 19.90 7.90
N PRO A 160 1.75 21.14 8.25
CA PRO A 160 1.57 22.21 7.27
C PRO A 160 2.90 22.58 6.61
N GLN A 161 2.92 22.63 5.27
CA GLN A 161 4.14 22.90 4.50
C GLN A 161 4.78 24.25 4.83
N HIS A 162 3.98 25.27 5.14
CA HIS A 162 4.49 26.60 5.51
C HIS A 162 5.26 26.62 6.85
N GLN A 163 5.10 25.61 7.70
CA GLN A 163 5.83 25.50 8.97
C GLN A 163 7.07 24.61 8.87
N LEU A 164 7.28 23.96 7.72
CA LEU A 164 8.34 22.97 7.55
C LEU A 164 9.72 23.61 7.69
N GLU A 165 9.94 24.74 7.02
CA GLU A 165 11.22 25.45 7.06
C GLU A 165 11.59 25.87 8.48
N ASP A 166 10.63 26.42 9.23
CA ASP A 166 10.81 26.81 10.63
C ASP A 166 11.12 25.60 11.53
N ARG A 167 10.40 24.48 11.37
CA ARG A 167 10.66 23.25 12.13
C ARG A 167 12.06 22.69 11.85
N LEU A 168 12.48 22.67 10.58
CA LEU A 168 13.81 22.22 10.17
C LEU A 168 14.93 23.17 10.61
N ALA A 169 14.65 24.48 10.71
CA ALA A 169 15.61 25.48 11.17
C ALA A 169 15.85 25.40 12.68
N ARG A 170 14.80 25.08 13.47
CA ARG A 170 14.88 24.93 14.93
C ARG A 170 15.49 23.61 15.38
N ALA A 171 15.47 22.59 14.53
CA ALA A 171 16.07 21.30 14.85
C ALA A 171 17.59 21.34 14.78
N GLU A 172 18.24 20.59 15.68
CA GLU A 172 19.69 20.42 15.74
C GLU A 172 20.20 19.46 14.66
N LEU A 173 19.98 19.84 13.39
CA LEU A 173 20.39 19.08 12.22
C LEU A 173 21.63 19.67 11.56
N THR A 174 22.49 18.79 11.04
CA THR A 174 23.55 19.21 10.11
C THR A 174 22.93 19.77 8.82
N ALA A 175 23.68 20.59 8.07
CA ALA A 175 23.22 21.12 6.79
C ALA A 175 22.88 20.00 5.77
N GLU A 176 23.66 18.92 5.79
CA GLU A 176 23.41 17.73 4.96
C GLU A 176 22.10 17.03 5.35
N ASP A 177 21.89 16.79 6.64
CA ASP A 177 20.68 16.14 7.14
C ASP A 177 19.43 16.96 6.86
N ARG A 178 19.50 18.27 7.07
CA ARG A 178 18.42 19.20 6.75
C ARG A 178 18.05 19.13 5.27
N THR A 179 19.05 19.14 4.39
CA THR A 179 18.84 19.05 2.93
C THR A 179 18.23 17.70 2.55
N ARG A 180 18.69 16.61 3.16
CA ARG A 180 18.16 15.26 2.93
C ARG A 180 16.68 15.16 3.31
N VAL A 181 16.31 15.66 4.50
CA VAL A 181 14.93 15.66 4.99
C VAL A 181 14.03 16.55 4.12
N ALA A 182 14.46 17.78 3.81
CA ALA A 182 13.69 18.69 2.95
C ALA A 182 13.45 18.11 1.55
N ARG A 183 14.48 17.52 0.93
CA ARG A 183 14.35 16.85 -0.37
C ARG A 183 13.40 15.65 -0.31
N ALA A 184 13.41 14.92 0.82
CA ALA A 184 12.48 13.80 1.03
C ALA A 184 11.03 14.25 1.05
N ILE A 185 10.73 15.25 1.85
CA ILE A 185 9.38 15.79 1.97
C ILE A 185 8.90 16.38 0.64
N GLY A 186 9.73 17.20 -0.02
CA GLY A 186 9.37 17.79 -1.31
C GLY A 186 9.07 16.76 -2.41
N ARG A 187 9.85 15.67 -2.48
CA ARG A 187 9.61 14.60 -3.46
C ARG A 187 8.36 13.79 -3.14
N ILE A 188 8.08 13.51 -1.86
CA ILE A 188 6.88 12.77 -1.44
C ILE A 188 5.62 13.61 -1.68
N HIS A 189 5.60 14.87 -1.28
CA HIS A 189 4.48 15.78 -1.54
C HIS A 189 4.25 16.01 -3.04
N GLY A 190 5.32 16.04 -3.84
CA GLY A 190 5.24 16.13 -5.30
C GLY A 190 4.56 14.92 -5.98
N GLN A 191 4.34 13.80 -5.27
CA GLN A 191 3.59 12.65 -5.80
C GLN A 191 2.07 12.79 -5.64
N GLY A 192 1.58 13.83 -4.95
CA GLY A 192 0.14 14.07 -4.78
C GLY A 192 -0.58 13.02 -3.92
N LEU A 193 0.16 12.26 -3.10
CA LEU A 193 -0.43 11.24 -2.22
C LEU A 193 -1.06 11.91 -1.00
N HIS A 194 -2.38 11.76 -0.87
CA HIS A 194 -3.12 12.22 0.30
C HIS A 194 -3.15 11.12 1.37
N ARG A 195 -2.54 11.38 2.53
CA ARG A 195 -2.51 10.47 3.67
C ARG A 195 -2.72 11.24 4.98
N THR A 196 -3.37 10.59 5.94
CA THR A 196 -3.50 11.07 7.32
C THR A 196 -2.16 11.03 8.03
N ALA A 197 -2.05 11.69 9.19
CA ALA A 197 -0.84 11.64 10.01
C ALA A 197 -0.47 10.20 10.42
N GLU A 198 -1.46 9.38 10.75
CA GLU A 198 -1.27 7.98 11.09
C GLU A 198 -0.75 7.18 9.89
N GLN A 199 -1.35 7.36 8.72
CA GLN A 199 -0.90 6.72 7.48
C GLN A 199 0.54 7.13 7.10
N TRP A 200 0.93 8.38 7.30
CA TRP A 200 2.32 8.82 7.10
C TRP A 200 3.29 8.18 8.08
N ARG A 201 2.94 8.10 9.37
CA ARG A 201 3.77 7.40 10.36
C ARG A 201 3.92 5.92 10.02
N ALA A 202 2.82 5.25 9.66
CA ALA A 202 2.84 3.84 9.26
C ALA A 202 3.69 3.59 8.00
N LEU A 203 3.58 4.48 7.00
CA LEU A 203 4.41 4.42 5.79
C LEU A 203 5.89 4.57 6.14
N VAL A 204 6.28 5.61 6.88
CA VAL A 204 7.68 5.86 7.24
C VAL A 204 8.25 4.69 8.05
N ALA A 205 7.50 4.17 9.04
CA ALA A 205 7.88 2.99 9.81
C ALA A 205 8.10 1.76 8.91
N THR A 206 7.19 1.54 7.96
CA THR A 206 7.28 0.43 7.01
C THR A 206 8.49 0.54 6.09
N MET A 207 8.76 1.73 5.55
CA MET A 207 9.92 1.98 4.69
C MET A 207 11.24 1.78 5.44
N ARG A 208 11.30 2.20 6.72
CA ARG A 208 12.43 1.92 7.61
C ARG A 208 12.59 0.42 7.82
N ALA A 209 11.52 -0.30 8.12
CA ALA A 209 11.55 -1.75 8.34
C ALA A 209 12.01 -2.52 7.10
N ILE A 210 11.54 -2.16 5.90
CA ILE A 210 12.01 -2.73 4.62
C ILE A 210 13.52 -2.49 4.44
N ALA A 211 13.98 -1.26 4.66
CA ALA A 211 15.39 -0.92 4.51
C ALA A 211 16.30 -1.67 5.50
N ILE A 212 15.81 -1.91 6.73
CA ILE A 212 16.52 -2.74 7.72
C ILE A 212 16.51 -4.21 7.30
N ALA A 213 15.35 -4.75 6.95
CA ALA A 213 15.19 -6.14 6.54
C ALA A 213 16.11 -6.50 5.37
N ARG A 214 16.17 -5.67 4.32
CA ARG A 214 17.00 -5.93 3.14
C ARG A 214 18.52 -5.91 3.39
N ARG A 215 18.97 -5.29 4.49
CA ARG A 215 20.39 -5.32 4.88
C ARG A 215 20.74 -6.55 5.70
N ALA A 216 19.74 -7.24 6.25
CA ALA A 216 19.94 -8.42 7.06
C ALA A 216 19.97 -9.70 6.20
N PRO A 217 20.72 -10.73 6.63
CA PRO A 217 20.70 -12.04 5.98
C PRO A 217 19.28 -12.59 5.85
N ALA A 218 18.98 -13.31 4.76
CA ALA A 218 17.63 -13.80 4.45
C ALA A 218 17.08 -14.83 5.44
N ASP A 219 17.98 -15.58 6.09
CA ASP A 219 17.62 -16.63 7.05
C ASP A 219 17.50 -16.12 8.50
N ASP A 220 17.71 -14.81 8.72
CA ASP A 220 17.79 -14.26 10.07
C ASP A 220 16.42 -13.79 10.57
N LYS A 221 16.05 -14.25 11.79
CA LYS A 221 14.93 -13.68 12.52
C LYS A 221 15.39 -12.34 13.07
N LEU A 222 14.97 -11.26 12.45
CA LEU A 222 15.29 -9.92 12.93
C LEU A 222 14.50 -9.61 14.22
N VAL A 223 15.27 -9.38 15.29
CA VAL A 223 14.85 -8.99 16.64
C VAL A 223 15.11 -7.46 16.81
N PRO A 224 14.35 -6.74 17.65
CA PRO A 224 14.09 -5.30 17.52
C PRO A 224 15.32 -4.40 17.34
N THR A 225 15.15 -3.33 16.55
CA THR A 225 16.07 -2.20 16.53
C THR A 225 16.08 -1.53 17.91
N GLY A 226 17.03 -1.94 18.77
CA GLY A 226 17.27 -1.26 20.03
C GLY A 226 17.58 0.22 19.78
N GLY A 227 16.76 1.11 20.35
CA GLY A 227 16.95 2.56 20.37
C GLY A 227 15.82 3.37 19.72
N ASP A 228 15.07 2.78 18.79
CA ASP A 228 13.92 3.43 18.12
C ASP A 228 12.64 2.66 18.45
N ASP A 229 11.49 3.34 18.59
CA ASP A 229 10.15 2.75 18.77
C ASP A 229 9.65 1.98 17.52
N LEU A 230 10.54 1.24 16.84
CA LEU A 230 10.25 0.42 15.67
C LEU A 230 10.58 -1.04 15.98
N GLY A 231 9.54 -1.87 16.04
CA GLY A 231 9.67 -3.32 16.03
C GLY A 231 9.49 -3.87 14.62
N LEU A 232 10.20 -4.94 14.27
CA LEU A 232 9.97 -5.66 13.03
C LEU A 232 10.20 -7.15 13.21
N LEU A 233 9.45 -7.96 12.45
CA LEU A 233 9.69 -9.39 12.27
C LEU A 233 9.81 -9.63 10.77
N ALA A 234 10.91 -10.23 10.32
CA ALA A 234 11.12 -10.54 8.91
C ALA A 234 11.35 -12.04 8.73
N ARG A 235 10.72 -12.64 7.73
CA ARG A 235 10.83 -14.09 7.45
C ARG A 235 10.96 -14.34 5.95
N GLY A 236 12.04 -15.01 5.57
CA GLY A 236 12.27 -15.46 4.20
C GLY A 236 11.32 -16.60 3.78
N PHE A 237 10.96 -16.65 2.50
CA PHE A 237 10.24 -17.76 1.87
C PHE A 237 10.56 -17.84 0.37
N ALA A 238 10.36 -19.03 -0.22
CA ALA A 238 10.66 -19.31 -1.64
C ALA A 238 12.04 -18.81 -2.13
N GLY A 239 13.03 -18.74 -1.21
CA GLY A 239 14.44 -18.43 -1.46
C GLY A 239 14.78 -16.99 -1.85
N ILE A 240 13.82 -16.17 -2.26
CA ILE A 240 14.05 -14.80 -2.75
C ILE A 240 13.07 -13.76 -2.21
N TYR A 241 12.04 -14.19 -1.47
CA TYR A 241 11.04 -13.29 -0.94
C TYR A 241 11.12 -13.21 0.57
N ARG A 242 10.65 -12.10 1.12
CA ARG A 242 10.55 -11.89 2.55
C ARG A 242 9.22 -11.25 2.90
N VAL A 243 8.54 -11.82 3.89
CA VAL A 243 7.43 -11.15 4.56
C VAL A 243 7.98 -10.34 5.73
N VAL A 244 7.59 -9.08 5.83
CA VAL A 244 8.02 -8.17 6.90
C VAL A 244 6.79 -7.65 7.63
N LEU A 245 6.71 -7.92 8.93
CA LEU A 245 5.76 -7.34 9.86
C LEU A 245 6.40 -6.15 10.57
N VAL A 246 5.64 -5.07 10.70
CA VAL A 246 6.10 -3.78 11.21
C VAL A 246 5.29 -3.41 12.45
N PHE A 247 5.95 -2.99 13.50
CA PHE A 247 5.35 -2.64 14.79
C PHE A 247 5.83 -1.27 15.24
N LEU A 248 4.95 -0.50 15.87
CA LEU A 248 5.35 0.68 16.64
C LEU A 248 5.59 0.22 18.07
N GLY A 249 6.85 0.31 18.50
CA GLY A 249 7.31 -0.11 19.82
C GLY A 249 7.47 -1.63 19.99
N ALA A 250 7.42 -2.07 21.25
CA ALA A 250 7.58 -3.46 21.62
C ALA A 250 6.39 -4.32 21.14
N TYR A 251 6.68 -5.56 20.74
CA TYR A 251 5.68 -6.52 20.26
C TYR A 251 5.93 -7.93 20.81
N SER A 252 4.92 -8.80 20.74
CA SER A 252 5.05 -10.21 21.13
C SER A 252 5.59 -11.03 19.95
N GLU A 253 6.88 -11.38 20.02
CA GLU A 253 7.56 -12.17 18.98
C GLU A 253 6.87 -13.52 18.73
N LEU A 254 6.50 -14.22 19.81
CA LEU A 254 5.82 -15.52 19.71
C LEU A 254 4.46 -15.41 19.00
N HIS A 255 3.71 -14.35 19.27
CA HIS A 255 2.41 -14.12 18.64
C HIS A 255 2.56 -13.76 17.16
N ALA A 256 3.48 -12.86 16.85
CA ALA A 256 3.78 -12.44 15.48
C ALA A 256 4.31 -13.60 14.64
N GLU A 257 5.21 -14.43 15.20
CA GLU A 257 5.74 -15.60 14.52
C GLU A 257 4.64 -16.64 14.27
N ALA A 258 3.77 -16.91 15.26
CA ALA A 258 2.67 -17.84 15.08
C ALA A 258 1.68 -17.37 14.00
N ALA A 259 1.39 -16.07 13.93
CA ALA A 259 0.57 -15.49 12.87
C ALA A 259 1.23 -15.64 11.49
N ALA A 260 2.53 -15.30 11.38
CA ALA A 260 3.29 -15.43 10.14
C ALA A 260 3.34 -16.88 9.64
N ILE A 261 3.62 -17.85 10.51
CA ILE A 261 3.67 -19.28 10.16
C ILE A 261 2.34 -19.76 9.57
N ARG A 262 1.20 -19.31 10.12
CA ARG A 262 -0.13 -19.69 9.62
C ARG A 262 -0.45 -19.06 8.26
N ALA A 263 -0.01 -17.83 8.02
CA ALA A 263 -0.32 -17.09 6.79
C ALA A 263 0.63 -17.44 5.63
N LEU A 264 1.87 -17.87 5.93
CA LEU A 264 2.94 -18.02 4.94
C LEU A 264 2.59 -18.93 3.75
N PRO A 265 1.94 -20.11 3.92
CA PRO A 265 1.58 -20.96 2.78
C PRO A 265 0.65 -20.28 1.78
N THR A 266 -0.29 -19.46 2.28
CA THR A 266 -1.21 -18.70 1.43
C THR A 266 -0.48 -17.56 0.71
N ILE A 267 0.38 -16.84 1.43
CA ILE A 267 1.18 -15.74 0.87
C ILE A 267 2.11 -16.27 -0.22
N GLU A 268 2.84 -17.35 0.05
CA GLU A 268 3.75 -17.98 -0.91
C GLU A 268 3.01 -18.36 -2.19
N ARG A 269 1.87 -19.06 -2.07
CA ARG A 269 1.02 -19.42 -3.22
C ARG A 269 0.56 -18.20 -4.01
N LEU A 270 0.18 -17.11 -3.35
CA LEU A 270 -0.27 -15.89 -4.03
C LEU A 270 0.88 -15.22 -4.79
N VAL A 271 2.05 -15.10 -4.16
CA VAL A 271 3.25 -14.50 -4.76
C VAL A 271 3.76 -15.33 -5.94
N THR A 272 3.83 -16.66 -5.83
CA THR A 272 4.28 -17.52 -6.92
C THR A 272 3.33 -17.57 -8.12
N ASN A 273 2.07 -17.18 -7.92
CA ASN A 273 1.06 -17.09 -8.98
C ASN A 273 1.03 -15.70 -9.65
N LEU A 274 1.77 -14.71 -9.13
CA LEU A 274 1.99 -13.46 -9.83
C LEU A 274 3.02 -13.70 -10.93
N PRO A 275 2.82 -13.17 -12.15
CA PRO A 275 3.84 -13.31 -13.18
C PRO A 275 5.09 -12.51 -12.81
N PRO A 276 6.23 -12.83 -13.45
CA PRO A 276 7.48 -12.10 -13.25
C PRO A 276 7.25 -10.59 -13.47
N PHE A 277 7.63 -9.79 -12.49
CA PHE A 277 7.65 -8.33 -12.64
C PHE A 277 8.96 -7.95 -13.31
N ASP A 278 8.91 -7.42 -14.52
CA ASP A 278 10.09 -6.88 -15.20
C ASP A 278 10.19 -5.39 -14.79
N PRO A 279 11.13 -5.00 -13.91
CA PRO A 279 11.20 -3.63 -13.45
C PRO A 279 11.48 -2.71 -14.64
N ALA A 280 10.77 -1.57 -14.70
CA ALA A 280 11.10 -0.53 -15.66
C ALA A 280 12.60 -0.19 -15.52
N PRO A 281 13.36 -0.12 -16.64
CA PRO A 281 14.80 0.06 -16.58
C PRO A 281 15.12 1.30 -15.75
N ARG A 282 15.98 1.12 -14.74
CA ARG A 282 16.57 2.22 -13.97
C ARG A 282 17.10 3.24 -15.00
N GLY A 283 16.67 4.49 -14.87
CA GLY A 283 16.82 5.53 -15.91
C GLY A 283 18.17 5.50 -16.63
N GLY A 284 18.11 5.63 -17.95
CA GLY A 284 19.28 5.79 -18.81
C GLY A 284 20.07 4.50 -19.03
N GLY A 285 19.49 3.55 -19.76
CA GLY A 285 20.27 2.45 -20.31
C GLY A 285 21.40 2.99 -21.20
N ASP A 286 22.64 2.78 -20.77
CA ASP A 286 23.80 3.01 -21.60
C ASP A 286 23.72 2.00 -22.77
N VAL A 287 23.41 2.52 -23.96
CA VAL A 287 23.36 1.72 -25.18
C VAL A 287 24.79 1.33 -25.52
N VAL A 288 25.23 0.16 -25.06
CA VAL A 288 26.47 -0.45 -25.54
C VAL A 288 26.25 -0.85 -27.00
N ARG A 289 26.74 -0.02 -27.91
CA ARG A 289 26.91 -0.40 -29.32
C ARG A 289 27.86 -1.60 -29.38
N LEU A 290 27.31 -2.78 -29.66
CA LEU A 290 28.11 -3.91 -30.11
C LEU A 290 28.74 -3.52 -31.45
N PHE A 291 30.06 -3.36 -31.46
CA PHE A 291 30.81 -3.21 -32.71
C PHE A 291 30.63 -4.48 -33.56
N PRO A 292 30.42 -4.35 -34.88
CA PRO A 292 30.40 -5.52 -35.75
C PRO A 292 31.80 -6.17 -35.79
N PRO A 293 31.88 -7.50 -36.00
CA PRO A 293 33.14 -8.22 -36.05
C PRO A 293 34.01 -7.67 -37.18
N ARG A 294 35.32 -7.49 -36.89
CA ARG A 294 36.33 -7.14 -37.89
C ARG A 294 36.45 -8.29 -38.88
N SER A 295 36.07 -8.06 -40.13
CA SER A 295 36.53 -8.83 -41.30
C SER A 295 37.92 -8.39 -41.71
#